data_AF-A0ABD0RSK5-F1
#
_entry.id   AF-A0ABD0RSK5-F1
#
_cell.length_a   1.000
_cell.length_b   1.000
_cell.length_c   1.000
_cell.angle_alpha   90.00
_cell.angle_beta   90.00
_cell.angle_gamma   90.00
#
_symmetry.space_group_name_H-M   'P 1'
#
loop_
_entity.id
_entity.type
_entity.pdbx_description
1 polymer ?
#
loop_
_entity_poly.entity_id
_entity_poly.type
_entity_poly.pdbx_seq_one_letter_code
_entity_poly.pdbx_strand_id
1 'polypeptide(L)'
;HIQDPASQRLTWSKPPLNVLVIRKIRDETLLEPFKELCRFLVEICLRKLNLNYFHNQEKHLMVYVEKKVVDDGSLMMDDSFSAIRNQLCTFRE
;
A
#
# COMPACT_ATOMS: atom_id res chain seq x y z
N HIS A 1 7.86 -13.77 32.78
CA HIS A 1 7.12 -12.50 32.75
C HIS A 1 6.30 -12.49 31.46
N ILE A 2 4.97 -12.51 31.56
CA ILE A 2 4.06 -12.50 30.40
C ILE A 2 3.52 -11.07 30.28
N GLN A 3 3.51 -10.51 29.08
CA GLN A 3 2.93 -9.19 28.86
C GLN A 3 1.41 -9.29 28.84
N ASP A 4 0.74 -8.32 29.46
CA ASP A 4 -0.71 -8.18 29.41
C ASP A 4 -1.16 -7.91 27.96
N PRO A 5 -2.01 -8.78 27.36
CA PRO A 5 -2.53 -8.57 26.02
C PRO A 5 -3.22 -7.22 25.83
N ALA A 6 -3.90 -6.70 26.85
CA ALA A 6 -4.60 -5.40 26.77
C ALA A 6 -3.65 -4.19 26.77
N SER A 7 -2.40 -4.40 27.20
CA SER A 7 -1.39 -3.35 27.34
C SER A 7 -0.46 -3.21 26.12
N GLN A 8 -0.66 -4.01 25.07
CA GLN A 8 0.22 -4.01 23.90
C GLN A 8 0.06 -2.74 23.05
N ARG A 9 1.19 -2.12 22.72
CA ARG A 9 1.25 -0.98 21.79
C ARG A 9 2.27 -1.26 20.71
N LEU A 10 1.88 -0.96 19.47
CA LEU A 10 2.77 -1.05 18.33
C LEU A 10 3.75 0.13 18.35
N THR A 11 5.05 -0.15 18.28
CA THR A 11 6.09 0.87 18.18
C THR A 11 7.00 0.56 17.00
N TRP A 12 7.30 1.59 16.21
CA TRP A 12 8.18 1.48 15.06
C TRP A 12 9.55 2.02 15.44
N SER A 13 10.56 1.15 15.49
CA SER A 13 11.96 1.59 15.69
C SER A 13 12.50 2.35 14.47
N LYS A 14 11.94 2.08 13.28
CA LYS A 14 12.18 2.78 12.02
C LYS A 14 10.84 2.99 11.31
N PRO A 15 10.67 4.10 10.55
CA PRO A 15 9.44 4.32 9.79
C PRO A 15 9.10 3.12 8.89
N PRO A 16 7.83 2.72 8.79
CA PRO A 16 7.43 1.66 7.87
C PRO A 16 7.56 2.17 6.43
N LEU A 17 8.26 1.37 5.61
CA LEU A 17 8.57 1.69 4.22
C LEU A 17 7.90 0.73 3.24
N ASN A 18 7.36 -0.38 3.72
CA ASN A 18 6.71 -1.38 2.87
C ASN A 18 5.32 -1.64 3.43
N VAL A 19 4.32 -1.50 2.58
CA VAL A 19 2.92 -1.74 2.91
C VAL A 19 2.41 -2.83 1.98
N LEU A 20 1.92 -3.92 2.53
CA LEU A 20 1.25 -4.97 1.78
C LEU A 20 -0.27 -4.78 1.90
N VAL A 21 -0.95 -4.59 0.77
CA VAL A 21 -2.41 -4.43 0.72
C VAL A 21 -3.00 -5.74 0.19
N ILE A 22 -3.80 -6.39 1.05
CA ILE A 22 -4.51 -7.63 0.71
C ILE A 22 -6.02 -7.34 0.75
N ARG A 23 -6.72 -7.67 -0.33
CA ARG A 23 -8.17 -7.56 -0.44
C ARG A 23 -8.80 -8.95 -0.29
N LYS A 24 -9.91 -9.04 0.44
CA LYS A 24 -10.74 -10.24 0.47
C LYS A 24 -11.41 -10.42 -0.90
N ILE A 25 -11.17 -11.58 -1.51
CA ILE A 25 -11.65 -11.92 -2.85
C ILE A 25 -13.16 -12.25 -2.79
N ARG A 26 -13.90 -11.97 -3.87
CA ARG A 26 -15.36 -12.18 -4.01
C ARG A 26 -16.23 -11.27 -3.14
N ASP A 27 -15.64 -10.22 -2.59
CA ASP A 27 -16.36 -9.17 -1.89
C ASP A 27 -16.30 -7.89 -2.73
N GLU A 28 -17.36 -7.63 -3.49
CA GLU A 28 -17.45 -6.49 -4.41
C GLU A 28 -17.46 -5.15 -3.66
N THR A 29 -17.97 -5.14 -2.43
CA THR A 29 -18.02 -3.94 -1.58
C THR A 29 -16.63 -3.40 -1.24
N LEU A 30 -15.60 -4.25 -1.36
CA LEU A 30 -14.21 -3.89 -1.08
C LEU A 30 -13.45 -3.34 -2.29
N LEU A 31 -14.07 -3.29 -3.47
CA LEU A 31 -13.42 -2.75 -4.66
C LEU A 31 -13.09 -1.25 -4.50
N GLU A 32 -14.07 -0.44 -4.09
CA GLU A 32 -13.89 0.99 -3.91
C GLU A 32 -12.91 1.32 -2.76
N PRO A 33 -13.06 0.76 -1.54
CA PRO A 33 -12.12 1.00 -0.46
C PRO A 33 -10.68 0.58 -0.80
N PHE A 34 -10.52 -0.48 -1.60
CA PHE A 34 -9.20 -0.92 -2.05
C PHE A 34 -8.54 0.09 -2.99
N LYS A 35 -9.29 0.64 -3.95
CA LYS A 35 -8.79 1.67 -4.88
C LYS A 35 -8.38 2.93 -4.11
N GLU A 36 -9.24 3.40 -3.22
CA GLU A 36 -8.98 4.59 -2.40
C GLU A 36 -7.73 4.41 -1.53
N LEU A 37 -7.59 3.26 -0.86
CA LEU A 37 -6.42 2.96 -0.04
C LEU A 37 -5.13 2.93 -0.87
N CYS A 38 -5.14 2.25 -2.02
CA CYS A 38 -3.97 2.19 -2.90
C CYS A 38 -3.58 3.59 -3.38
N ARG A 39 -4.57 4.40 -3.80
CA ARG A 39 -4.35 5.78 -4.24
C ARG A 39 -3.74 6.64 -3.12
N PHE A 40 -4.31 6.56 -1.92
CA PHE A 40 -3.83 7.29 -0.76
C PHE A 40 -2.38 6.93 -0.41
N LEU A 41 -2.06 5.63 -0.38
CA LEU A 41 -0.71 5.17 -0.07
C LEU A 41 0.29 5.63 -1.14
N VAL A 42 -0.06 5.51 -2.41
CA VAL A 42 0.76 5.98 -3.54
C VAL A 42 0.97 7.49 -3.49
N GLU A 43 -0.07 8.27 -3.18
CA GLU A 43 0.07 9.72 -3.02
C GLU A 43 1.03 10.08 -1.87
N ILE A 44 0.98 9.34 -0.76
CA ILE A 44 1.95 9.49 0.33
C ILE A 44 3.37 9.15 -0.13
N CYS A 45 3.56 8.13 -0.97
CA CYS A 45 4.86 7.83 -1.58
C CYS A 45 5.38 9.03 -2.38
N LEU A 46 4.54 9.61 -3.24
CA LEU A 46 4.91 10.72 -4.13
C LEU A 46 5.20 12.02 -3.38
N ARG A 47 4.43 12.34 -2.32
CA ARG A 47 4.66 13.54 -1.51
C ARG A 47 6.01 13.50 -0.79
N LYS A 48 6.50 12.31 -0.42
CA LYS A 48 7.83 12.12 0.18
C LYS A 48 8.97 12.27 -0.82
N LEU A 49 8.72 12.14 -2.14
CA LEU A 49 9.73 12.35 -3.19
C LEU A 49 9.98 13.84 -3.50
N ASN A 50 9.01 14.73 -3.25
CA ASN A 50 9.13 16.17 -3.52
C ASN A 50 9.72 16.99 -2.35
N LEU A 51 9.92 16.38 -1.18
CA LEU A 51 10.57 17.01 -0.04
C LEU A 51 12.03 16.56 0.02
N ASN A 52 12.93 17.33 -0.61
CA ASN A 52 14.38 17.20 -0.50
C ASN A 52 14.89 17.54 0.92
N TYR A 53 14.53 16.73 1.92
CA TYR A 53 15.11 16.77 3.26
C TYR A 53 15.30 15.33 3.74
N PHE A 54 16.40 14.70 3.32
CA PHE A 54 17.34 13.97 4.20
C PHE A 54 18.42 13.29 3.34
N HIS A 55 19.67 13.70 3.55
CA HIS A 55 20.89 13.24 2.89
C HIS A 55 21.31 11.81 3.30
N ASN A 56 20.39 10.89 3.58
CA ASN A 56 20.72 9.51 3.92
C ASN A 56 19.66 8.53 3.42
N GLN A 57 19.93 7.94 2.25
CA GLN A 57 19.37 6.70 1.71
C GLN A 57 17.85 6.61 1.45
N GLU A 58 17.45 7.05 0.26
CA GLU A 58 16.69 6.32 -0.79
C GLU A 58 15.68 5.22 -0.40
N LYS A 59 14.93 5.35 0.70
CA LYS A 59 13.81 4.43 0.96
C LYS A 59 12.49 5.19 0.92
N HIS A 60 11.83 5.10 -0.22
CA HIS A 60 10.45 5.56 -0.40
C HIS A 60 9.49 4.47 0.09
N LEU A 61 8.27 4.88 0.44
CA LEU A 61 7.22 3.92 0.78
C LEU A 61 6.88 3.12 -0.47
N MET A 62 6.75 1.80 -0.33
CA MET A 62 6.43 0.86 -1.39
C MET A 62 5.11 0.17 -1.06
N VAL A 63 4.20 0.18 -2.02
CA VAL A 63 2.88 -0.45 -1.89
C VAL A 63 2.89 -1.75 -2.69
N TYR A 64 2.74 -2.87 -1.99
CA TYR A 64 2.69 -4.21 -2.56
C TYR A 64 1.25 -4.71 -2.65
N VAL A 65 0.91 -5.29 -3.79
CA VAL A 65 -0.39 -5.88 -4.08
C VAL A 65 -0.21 -7.20 -4.83
N GLU A 66 -1.12 -8.15 -4.63
CA GLU A 66 -1.06 -9.42 -5.37
C GLU A 66 -1.27 -9.14 -6.87
N LYS A 67 -0.45 -9.77 -7.74
CA LYS A 67 -0.56 -9.59 -9.19
C LYS A 67 -1.97 -9.87 -9.71
N LYS A 68 -2.65 -10.91 -9.20
CA LYS A 68 -4.02 -11.26 -9.62
C LYS A 68 -5.04 -10.17 -9.31
N VAL A 69 -4.83 -9.39 -8.25
CA VAL A 69 -5.71 -8.26 -7.91
C VAL A 69 -5.51 -7.12 -8.90
N VAL A 70 -4.28 -6.83 -9.29
CA VAL A 70 -3.98 -5.79 -10.28
C VAL A 70 -4.46 -6.15 -11.68
N ASP A 71 -4.51 -7.45 -11.99
CA ASP A 71 -4.97 -7.97 -13.28
C ASP A 71 -6.49 -8.28 -13.28
N ASP A 72 -7.22 -7.86 -12.24
CA ASP A 72 -8.68 -7.97 -12.16
C ASP A 72 -9.38 -7.07 -13.19
N GLY A 73 -10.33 -7.62 -13.94
CA GLY A 73 -11.00 -6.91 -15.03
C GLY A 73 -11.73 -5.64 -14.58
N SER A 74 -12.30 -5.61 -13.37
CA SER A 74 -12.98 -4.42 -12.85
C SER A 74 -11.99 -3.31 -12.49
N LEU A 75 -10.76 -3.65 -12.09
CA LEU A 75 -9.69 -2.68 -11.83
C LEU A 75 -9.00 -2.21 -13.11
N MET A 76 -8.89 -3.08 -14.12
CA MET A 76 -8.29 -2.72 -15.41
C MET A 76 -9.13 -1.73 -16.22
N MET A 77 -10.45 -1.75 -16.05
CA MET A 77 -11.38 -0.83 -16.72
C MET A 77 -11.54 0.51 -15.97
N ASP A 78 -10.94 0.66 -14.80
CA ASP A 78 -11.02 1.88 -14.00
C ASP A 78 -9.83 2.81 -14.32
N ASP A 79 -10.11 3.92 -14.99
CA ASP A 79 -9.11 4.92 -15.40
C ASP A 79 -8.34 5.50 -14.21
N SER A 80 -9.02 5.67 -13.07
CA SER A 80 -8.43 6.26 -11.87
C SER A 80 -7.41 5.32 -11.21
N PHE A 81 -7.67 4.02 -11.26
CA PHE A 81 -6.77 2.98 -10.77
C PHE A 81 -5.62 2.72 -11.75
N SER A 82 -5.89 2.76 -13.05
CA SER A 82 -4.87 2.64 -14.10
C SER A 82 -3.75 3.68 -13.92
N ALA A 83 -4.08 4.91 -13.50
CA ALA A 83 -3.12 5.97 -13.24
C ALA A 83 -2.09 5.63 -12.14
N ILE A 84 -2.47 4.84 -11.13
CA ILE A 84 -1.57 4.45 -10.02
C ILE A 84 -0.95 3.07 -10.18
N ARG A 85 -1.42 2.26 -11.15
CA ARG A 85 -1.01 0.87 -11.35
C ARG A 85 0.49 0.69 -11.48
N ASN A 86 1.16 1.55 -12.26
CA ASN A 86 2.59 1.47 -12.51
C ASN A 86 3.46 1.81 -11.27
N GLN A 87 2.84 2.36 -10.23
CA GLN A 87 3.50 2.78 -8.99
C GLN A 87 3.36 1.71 -7.89
N LEU A 88 2.53 0.69 -8.13
CA LEU A 88 2.34 -0.44 -7.24
C LEU A 88 3.37 -1.53 -7.54
N CYS A 89 3.98 -2.08 -6.50
CA CYS A 89 4.77 -3.31 -6.60
C CYS A 89 3.83 -4.51 -6.62
N THR A 90 4.06 -5.44 -7.56
CA THR A 90 3.31 -6.70 -7.59
C THR A 90 4.19 -7.84 -7.10
N PHE A 91 3.59 -8.76 -6.34
CA PHE A 91 4.22 -10.04 -6.03
C PHE A 91 3.40 -11.17 -6.66
N ARG A 92 4.10 -12.29 -6.92
CA ARG A 92 3.50 -13.57 -7.28
C ARG A 92 3.68 -14.49 -6.08
N GLU A 93 2.61 -15.18 -5.70
CA GLU A 93 2.66 -16.28 -4.74
C GLU A 93 3.36 -17.49 -5.35
#